data_AF-A0A2K4FWX0-F1
#
_entry.id   AF-A0A2K4FWX0-F1
#
_cell.length_a   1.000
_cell.length_b   1.000
_cell.length_c   1.000
_cell.angle_alpha   90.00
_cell.angle_beta   90.00
_cell.angle_gamma   90.00
#
_symmetry.space_group_name_H-M   'P 1'
#
loop_
_entity.id
_entity.type
_entity.pdbx_description
1 polymer ?
#
loop_
_entity_poly.entity_id
_entity_poly.type
_entity_poly.pdbx_seq_one_letter_code
_entity_poly.pdbx_strand_id
1 'polypeptide(L)'
;MEEESKDVMDRIWERTLELFIKIHDCPENPEHFDSLVHWLNEDPAHLEAFNELGQIWIATGLALAREIGQPLSELERDQPPLMMH
;
A
#
# COMPACT_ATOMS: atom_id res chain seq x y z
N MET A 1 1.97 -2.33 28.93
CA MET A 1 0.83 -2.85 28.14
C MET A 1 0.42 -1.89 27.03
N GLU A 2 -0.03 -0.65 27.29
CA GLU A 2 -0.35 0.30 26.18
C GLU A 2 0.89 0.80 25.43
N GLU A 3 1.98 1.13 26.12
CA GLU A 3 3.24 1.58 25.48
C GLU A 3 3.89 0.48 24.64
N GLU A 4 3.96 -0.75 25.14
CA GLU A 4 4.52 -1.90 24.39
C GLU A 4 3.69 -2.20 23.13
N SER A 5 2.37 -2.07 23.20
CA SER A 5 1.49 -2.25 22.03
C SER A 5 1.72 -1.15 21.00
N LYS A 6 1.97 0.08 21.44
CA LYS A 6 2.26 1.21 20.55
C LYS A 6 3.61 1.02 19.86
N ASP A 7 4.64 0.63 20.60
CA ASP A 7 5.98 0.35 20.05
C ASP A 7 5.95 -0.78 19.00
N VAL A 8 5.11 -1.80 19.20
CA VAL A 8 4.93 -2.88 18.21
C VAL A 8 4.25 -2.35 16.94
N MET A 9 3.19 -1.55 17.08
CA MET A 9 2.50 -0.95 15.93
C MET A 9 3.40 0.01 15.15
N ASP A 10 4.20 0.82 15.84
CA ASP A 10 5.15 1.74 15.20
C ASP A 10 6.17 0.98 14.35
N ARG A 11 6.69 -0.15 14.84
CA ARG A 11 7.62 -1.01 14.09
C ARG A 11 6.97 -1.69 12.88
N ILE A 12 5.72 -2.14 13.02
CA ILE A 12 4.96 -2.71 11.90
C ILE A 12 4.83 -1.65 10.81
N TRP A 13 4.44 -0.43 11.17
CA TRP A 13 4.31 0.69 10.23
C TRP A 13 5.62 1.10 9.56
N GLU A 14 6.72 1.19 10.32
CA GLU A 14 8.06 1.45 9.76
C GLU A 14 8.42 0.41 8.70
N ARG A 15 8.18 -0.86 8.99
CA ARG A 15 8.49 -1.95 8.07
C ARG A 15 7.57 -1.97 6.85
N THR A 16 6.28 -1.68 7.04
CA THR A 16 5.29 -1.53 5.96
C THR A 16 5.74 -0.46 4.96
N LEU A 17 6.16 0.71 5.44
CA LEU A 17 6.65 1.81 4.61
C LEU A 17 7.95 1.44 3.89
N GLU A 18 8.91 0.81 4.59
CA GLU A 18 10.17 0.37 4.00
C GLU A 18 9.94 -0.59 2.82
N LEU A 19 9.09 -1.61 3.00
CA LEU A 19 8.79 -2.59 1.96
C LEU A 19 8.04 -1.95 0.78
N PHE A 20 7.08 -1.06 1.05
CA PHE A 20 6.36 -0.33 0.01
C PHE A 20 7.31 0.51 -0.85
N ILE A 21 8.21 1.28 -0.23
CA ILE A 21 9.17 2.13 -0.95
C ILE A 21 10.10 1.27 -1.81
N LYS A 22 10.64 0.16 -1.30
CA LYS A 22 11.51 -0.73 -2.07
C LYS A 22 10.84 -1.28 -3.33
N ILE A 23 9.58 -1.69 -3.22
CA ILE A 23 8.81 -2.21 -4.35
C ILE A 23 8.48 -1.07 -5.33
N HIS A 24 8.09 0.09 -4.80
CA HIS A 24 7.79 1.25 -5.63
C HIS A 24 9.01 1.73 -6.44
N ASP A 25 10.17 1.80 -5.81
CA ASP A 25 11.40 2.33 -6.42
C ASP A 25 12.05 1.37 -7.42
N CYS A 26 11.88 0.06 -7.22
CA CYS A 26 12.39 -0.98 -8.14
C CYS A 26 11.40 -2.15 -8.23
N PRO A 27 10.31 -1.98 -9.01
CA PRO A 27 9.25 -3.00 -9.13
C PRO A 27 9.73 -4.25 -9.88
N GLU A 28 10.78 -4.15 -10.69
CA GLU A 28 11.36 -5.30 -11.39
C GLU A 28 12.26 -6.19 -10.51
N ASN A 29 12.59 -5.81 -9.27
CA ASN A 29 13.42 -6.65 -8.41
C ASN A 29 12.59 -7.73 -7.70
N PRO A 30 12.72 -9.02 -8.07
CA PRO A 30 11.95 -10.10 -7.45
C PRO A 30 12.26 -10.26 -5.95
N GLU A 31 13.47 -9.93 -5.48
CA GLU A 31 13.83 -10.07 -4.07
C GLU A 31 13.02 -9.14 -3.16
N HIS A 32 12.60 -7.99 -3.68
CA HIS A 32 11.73 -7.06 -2.93
C HIS A 32 10.33 -7.63 -2.75
N PHE A 33 9.81 -8.28 -3.79
CA PHE A 33 8.51 -8.95 -3.72
C PHE A 33 8.54 -10.17 -2.80
N ASP A 34 9.59 -10.99 -2.89
CA ASP A 34 9.79 -12.14 -1.99
C ASP A 34 9.90 -11.69 -0.52
N SER A 35 10.61 -10.59 -0.25
CA SER A 35 10.72 -10.01 1.09
C SER A 35 9.37 -9.53 1.64
N LEU A 36 8.52 -8.95 0.78
CA LEU A 36 7.16 -8.56 1.16
C LEU A 36 6.32 -9.80 1.47
N VAL A 37 6.27 -10.77 0.55
CA VAL A 37 5.48 -11.99 0.72
C VAL A 37 5.88 -12.74 1.98
N HIS A 38 7.18 -12.84 2.25
CA HIS A 38 7.66 -13.47 3.47
C HIS A 38 7.12 -12.76 4.71
N TRP A 39 7.31 -11.45 4.80
CA TRP A 39 6.89 -10.64 5.94
C TRP A 39 5.36 -10.68 6.16
N LEU A 40 4.57 -10.59 5.08
CA LEU A 40 3.10 -10.65 5.14
C LEU A 40 2.56 -11.98 5.69
N ASN A 41 3.32 -13.07 5.58
CA ASN A 41 2.92 -14.39 6.06
C ASN A 41 3.29 -14.64 7.53
N GLU A 42 4.06 -13.76 8.18
CA GLU A 42 4.52 -13.94 9.57
C GLU A 42 3.43 -13.58 10.59
N ASP A 43 2.64 -12.54 10.33
CA ASP A 43 1.63 -12.02 11.26
C ASP A 43 0.44 -11.40 10.50
N PRO A 44 -0.82 -11.70 10.84
CA PRO A 44 -1.99 -11.04 10.28
C PRO A 44 -1.96 -9.51 10.35
N ALA A 45 -1.36 -8.93 11.40
CA ALA A 45 -1.22 -7.49 11.57
C ALA A 45 -0.34 -6.85 10.48
N HIS A 46 0.60 -7.60 9.90
CA HIS A 46 1.42 -7.13 8.79
C HIS A 46 0.57 -6.91 7.52
N LEU A 47 -0.32 -7.85 7.22
CA LEU A 47 -1.25 -7.73 6.10
C LEU A 47 -2.26 -6.61 6.32
N GLU A 48 -2.76 -6.44 7.54
CA GLU A 48 -3.64 -5.34 7.91
C GLU A 48 -2.97 -3.98 7.66
N ALA A 49 -1.77 -3.78 8.20
CA ALA A 49 -1.01 -2.54 8.02
C ALA A 49 -0.67 -2.26 6.54
N PHE A 50 -0.26 -3.29 5.79
CA PHE A 50 0.06 -3.12 4.37
C PHE A 50 -1.17 -2.77 3.52
N ASN A 51 -2.33 -3.38 3.83
CA ASN A 51 -3.60 -3.02 3.19
C ASN A 51 -4.03 -1.60 3.54
N GLU A 52 -3.87 -1.19 4.80
CA GLU A 52 -4.16 0.18 5.23
C GLU A 52 -3.28 1.19 4.49
N LEU A 53 -1.97 0.93 4.36
CA LEU A 53 -1.08 1.77 3.57
C LEU A 53 -1.55 1.88 2.11
N GLY A 54 -1.93 0.77 1.48
CA GLY A 54 -2.46 0.77 0.11
C GLY A 54 -3.72 1.64 -0.03
N GLN A 55 -4.64 1.56 0.93
CA GLN A 55 -5.85 2.39 0.95
C GLN A 55 -5.51 3.88 1.12
N ILE A 56 -4.58 4.21 2.02
CA ILE A 56 -4.11 5.58 2.23
C ILE A 56 -3.47 6.12 0.94
N TRP A 57 -2.63 5.32 0.28
CA TRP A 57 -1.96 5.72 -0.97
C TRP A 57 -2.97 6.05 -2.08
N ILE A 58 -3.96 5.17 -2.30
CA ILE A 58 -5.02 5.38 -3.29
C ILE A 58 -5.86 6.61 -2.94
N ALA A 59 -6.34 6.71 -1.70
CA ALA A 59 -7.18 7.82 -1.25
C ALA A 59 -6.46 9.17 -1.36
N THR A 60 -5.18 9.21 -1.00
CA THR A 60 -4.34 10.40 -1.09
C THR A 60 -4.18 10.83 -2.54
N GLY A 61 -3.83 9.90 -3.43
CA GLY A 61 -3.70 10.23 -4.83
C GLY A 61 -5.03 10.73 -5.44
N LEU A 62 -6.18 10.17 -5.03
CA LEU A 62 -7.49 10.58 -5.54
C LEU A 62 -7.82 12.01 -5.10
N ALA A 63 -7.55 12.32 -3.83
CA ALA A 63 -7.70 13.66 -3.29
C ALA A 63 -6.79 14.67 -4.01
N LEU A 64 -5.52 14.31 -4.24
CA LEU A 64 -4.56 15.17 -4.96
C LEU A 64 -4.98 15.41 -6.42
N ALA A 65 -5.44 14.37 -7.12
CA ALA A 65 -5.91 14.50 -8.51
C ALA A 65 -7.11 15.44 -8.63
N ARG A 66 -7.98 15.45 -7.62
CA ARG A 66 -9.16 16.35 -7.53
C ARG A 66 -8.77 17.80 -7.26
N GLU A 67 -7.83 18.04 -6.34
CA GLU A 67 -7.46 19.40 -5.91
C GLU A 67 -6.50 20.11 -6.88
N ILE A 68 -5.54 19.38 -7.48
CA ILE A 68 -4.43 20.00 -8.22
C ILE A 68 -4.70 20.09 -9.75
N GLY A 69 -5.70 19.36 -10.25
CA GLY A 69 -5.97 19.30 -11.69
C GLY A 69 -5.10 18.27 -12.42
N GLN A 70 -5.40 16.98 -12.14
CA GLN A 70 -4.95 15.70 -12.75
C GLN A 70 -3.51 15.21 -12.45
N PRO A 71 -3.22 13.87 -12.31
CA PRO A 71 -4.05 12.65 -12.55
C PRO A 71 -4.00 11.52 -11.45
N LEU A 72 -4.91 10.54 -11.45
CA LEU A 72 -4.71 9.20 -10.83
C LEU A 72 -5.08 7.94 -11.64
N SER A 73 -5.86 8.01 -12.68
CA SER A 73 -5.46 8.76 -13.84
C SER A 73 -6.73 8.65 -14.58
N GLU A 74 -7.56 9.69 -14.64
CA GLU A 74 -8.57 9.85 -15.68
C GLU A 74 -7.94 10.54 -16.85
N LEU A 75 -7.45 9.79 -17.85
CA LEU A 75 -7.04 8.35 -17.95
C LEU A 75 -7.98 7.08 -17.73
N GLU A 76 -8.73 6.78 -16.64
CA GLU A 76 -9.78 5.78 -16.36
C GLU A 76 -11.05 6.05 -17.21
N ARG A 77 -10.93 6.94 -18.21
CA ARG A 77 -11.99 7.76 -18.78
C ARG A 77 -12.89 7.07 -19.79
N ASP A 78 -12.77 5.78 -20.04
CA ASP A 78 -13.66 5.12 -21.01
C ASP A 78 -14.09 3.70 -20.61
N GLN A 79 -14.15 3.36 -19.32
CA GLN A 79 -14.74 2.06 -18.93
C GLN A 79 -16.28 2.10 -18.89
N PRO A 80 -17.00 1.32 -19.75
CA PRO A 80 -18.28 0.75 -19.39
C PRO A 80 -18.10 -0.40 -18.38
N PRO A 81 -19.14 -0.75 -17.59
CA PRO A 81 -19.00 -1.56 -16.39
C PRO A 81 -18.61 -3.02 -16.69
N LEU A 82 -17.88 -3.62 -15.75
CA LEU A 82 -17.51 -5.05 -15.74
C LEU A 82 -18.77 -5.93 -15.84
N MET A 83 -19.01 -6.51 -17.03
CA MET A 83 -19.91 -7.66 -17.15
C MET A 83 -19.15 -8.91 -16.71
N MET A 84 -19.60 -9.51 -15.60
CA MET A 84 -19.19 -10.84 -15.19
C MET A 84 -19.89 -11.90 -16.05
N HIS A 85 -19.12 -12.82 -16.62
CA HIS A 85 -19.58 -14.08 -17.21
C HIS A 85 -18.77 -15.25 -16.67
#